data_AF-A0A838H4Y8-F1
#
_entry.id   AF-A0A838H4Y8-F1
#
_cell.length_a   1.000
_cell.length_b   1.000
_cell.length_c   1.000
_cell.angle_alpha   90.00
_cell.angle_beta   90.00
_cell.angle_gamma   90.00
#
_symmetry.space_group_name_H-M   'P 1'
#
loop_
_entity.id
_entity.type
_entity.pdbx_description
1 polymer ?
#
loop_
_entity_poly.entity_id
_entity_poly.type
_entity_poly.pdbx_seq_one_letter_code
_entity_poly.pdbx_strand_id
1 'polypeptide(L)'
;MTVRRIMGTETEFGISVLGTPSANPMLTSSQVVNSYASLSDRSRRARWDFEEESPLRDARGFDLSRTIADPSQLTDEEVGLANLILTNGARLYVDHAHPEYSTPECTNPRDVVLWDKAGELIVAAAARGIDMPGQNPIVLYKNNTDNKGASYGTHENYLMARRTPFAEIVRH
;
A
#
# COMPACT_ATOMS: atom_id res chain seq x y z
N MET A 1 30.48 6.78 7.22
CA MET A 1 29.34 7.72 7.26
C MET A 1 28.17 7.01 7.91
N THR A 2 27.64 7.50 9.03
CA THR A 2 26.44 6.93 9.67
C THR A 2 25.26 7.87 9.41
N VAL A 3 24.43 7.53 8.43
CA VAL A 3 23.17 8.23 8.19
C VAL A 3 22.17 7.75 9.23
N ARG A 4 21.66 8.66 10.08
CA ARG A 4 20.63 8.38 11.07
C ARG A 4 19.46 9.34 10.90
N ARG A 5 18.38 8.85 10.31
CA ARG A 5 17.11 9.57 10.08
C ARG A 5 16.00 8.53 10.02
N ILE A 6 14.85 8.82 10.62
CA ILE A 6 13.68 7.94 10.48
C ILE A 6 13.21 7.96 9.04
N MET A 7 13.06 6.79 8.43
CA MET A 7 12.71 6.60 7.03
C MET A 7 11.97 5.28 6.81
N GLY A 8 11.27 5.17 5.69
CA GLY A 8 10.60 3.94 5.26
C GLY A 8 10.32 3.99 3.76
N THR A 9 9.91 2.85 3.20
CA THR A 9 9.47 2.75 1.81
C THR A 9 8.11 2.11 1.71
N GLU A 10 7.40 2.43 0.64
CA GLU A 10 6.11 1.84 0.28
C GLU A 10 6.24 1.34 -1.15
N THR A 11 5.78 0.13 -1.42
CA THR A 11 5.93 -0.50 -2.75
C THR A 11 4.64 -1.15 -3.16
N GLU A 12 4.01 -0.56 -4.17
CA GLU A 12 2.92 -1.17 -4.92
C GLU A 12 3.49 -2.23 -5.87
N PHE A 13 2.95 -3.44 -5.81
CA PHE A 13 3.34 -4.50 -6.74
C PHE A 13 2.41 -4.52 -7.96
N GLY A 14 2.99 -4.58 -9.16
CA GLY A 14 2.24 -4.95 -10.35
C GLY A 14 1.67 -6.36 -10.18
N ILE A 15 0.42 -6.58 -10.61
CA ILE A 15 -0.27 -7.86 -10.43
C ILE A 15 -0.92 -8.34 -11.72
N SER A 16 -0.85 -9.65 -11.98
CA SER A 16 -1.52 -10.28 -13.12
C SER A 16 -1.92 -11.71 -12.80
N VAL A 17 -3.02 -12.18 -13.40
CA VAL A 17 -3.45 -13.59 -13.36
C VAL A 17 -3.13 -14.22 -14.71
N LEU A 18 -2.25 -15.23 -14.74
CA LEU A 18 -1.84 -15.88 -15.99
C LEU A 18 -3.03 -16.51 -16.70
N GLY A 19 -3.18 -16.28 -18.01
CA GLY A 19 -4.32 -16.82 -18.77
C GLY A 19 -5.66 -16.15 -18.45
N THR A 20 -5.72 -15.12 -17.59
CA THR A 20 -6.95 -14.34 -17.34
C THR A 20 -6.66 -12.83 -17.36
N PRO A 21 -6.50 -12.23 -18.56
CA PRO A 21 -6.15 -10.81 -18.69
C PRO A 21 -7.20 -9.83 -18.15
N SER A 22 -8.46 -10.26 -18.05
CA SER A 22 -9.59 -9.46 -17.55
C SER A 22 -9.84 -9.63 -16.04
N ALA A 23 -8.95 -10.30 -15.31
CA ALA A 23 -9.08 -10.46 -13.87
C ALA A 23 -9.11 -9.08 -13.19
N ASN A 24 -10.04 -8.89 -12.24
CA ASN A 24 -10.14 -7.64 -11.50
C ASN A 24 -8.92 -7.50 -10.56
N PRO A 25 -8.08 -6.45 -10.72
CA PRO A 25 -6.86 -6.31 -9.96
C PRO A 25 -7.12 -6.05 -8.47
N MET A 26 -8.16 -5.29 -8.11
CA MET A 26 -8.50 -5.03 -6.70
C MET A 26 -8.88 -6.33 -5.95
N LEU A 27 -9.68 -7.17 -6.59
CA LEU A 27 -10.06 -8.49 -6.03
C LEU A 27 -8.85 -9.42 -5.92
N THR A 28 -7.99 -9.43 -6.94
CA THR A 28 -6.77 -10.26 -6.95
C THR A 28 -5.78 -9.80 -5.87
N SER A 29 -5.62 -8.48 -5.69
CA SER A 29 -4.80 -7.89 -4.62
C SER A 29 -5.36 -8.23 -3.24
N SER A 30 -6.69 -8.16 -3.07
CA SER A 30 -7.36 -8.60 -1.85
C SER A 30 -7.13 -10.07 -1.52
N GLN A 31 -7.10 -10.96 -2.53
CA GLN A 31 -6.78 -12.38 -2.32
C GLN A 31 -5.34 -12.55 -1.80
N VAL A 32 -4.37 -11.86 -2.39
CA VAL A 32 -2.96 -11.90 -1.97
C VAL A 32 -2.84 -11.43 -0.52
N VAL A 33 -3.33 -10.24 -0.18
CA VAL A 33 -3.19 -9.68 1.18
C VAL A 33 -3.90 -10.56 2.22
N ASN A 34 -5.12 -11.04 1.93
CA ASN A 34 -5.85 -11.91 2.85
C ASN A 34 -5.18 -13.29 3.03
N SER A 35 -4.46 -13.80 2.02
CA SER A 35 -3.67 -15.02 2.17
C SER A 35 -2.59 -14.88 3.24
N TYR A 36 -1.91 -13.73 3.27
CA TYR A 36 -0.90 -13.52 4.30
C TYR A 36 -1.50 -13.44 5.71
N ALA A 37 -2.72 -12.87 5.84
CA ALA A 37 -3.44 -12.86 7.10
C ALA A 37 -3.74 -14.27 7.64
N SER A 38 -4.07 -15.22 6.76
CA SER A 38 -4.34 -16.60 7.18
C SER A 38 -3.06 -17.38 7.53
N LEU A 39 -1.93 -17.01 6.93
CA LEU A 39 -0.60 -17.55 7.29
C LEU A 39 -0.06 -16.99 8.61
N SER A 40 -0.55 -15.82 9.04
CA SER A 40 -0.06 -15.10 10.21
C SER A 40 -1.17 -14.91 11.25
N ASP A 41 -1.29 -15.87 12.17
CA ASP A 41 -2.24 -15.87 13.32
C ASP A 41 -2.07 -14.66 14.28
N ARG A 42 -1.06 -13.82 14.05
CA ARG A 42 -0.73 -12.63 14.85
C ARG A 42 -0.86 -11.31 14.10
N SER A 43 -1.29 -11.30 12.83
CA SER A 43 -1.52 -10.03 12.12
C SER A 43 -2.79 -9.37 12.63
N ARG A 44 -2.69 -8.11 13.09
CA ARG A 44 -3.85 -7.33 13.50
C ARG A 44 -4.46 -6.70 12.26
N ARG A 45 -5.76 -6.88 12.05
CA ARG A 45 -6.52 -6.11 11.06
C ARG A 45 -6.63 -4.68 11.57
N ALA A 46 -5.93 -3.76 10.91
CA ALA A 46 -6.08 -2.34 11.18
C ALA A 46 -7.26 -1.81 10.37
N ARG A 47 -8.07 -0.96 11.01
CA ARG A 47 -9.05 -0.14 10.29
C ARG A 47 -8.41 1.20 10.02
N TRP A 48 -8.73 1.78 8.86
CA TRP A 48 -8.38 3.16 8.61
C TRP A 48 -9.23 4.04 9.54
N ASP A 49 -8.59 4.98 10.22
CA ASP A 49 -9.27 5.95 11.05
C ASP A 49 -9.44 7.23 10.24
N PHE A 50 -10.66 7.44 9.72
CA PHE A 50 -11.03 8.63 8.97
C PHE A 50 -11.56 9.76 9.88
N GLU A 51 -11.48 9.66 11.22
CA GLU A 51 -12.10 10.66 12.11
C GLU A 51 -11.65 12.11 11.82
N GLU A 52 -10.41 12.31 11.38
CA GLU A 52 -9.88 13.62 11.01
C GLU A 52 -10.02 13.96 9.50
N GLU A 53 -10.37 12.99 8.65
CA GLU A 53 -10.57 13.18 7.22
C GLU A 53 -12.05 13.34 6.89
N SER A 54 -12.45 14.57 6.58
CA SER A 54 -13.79 14.85 6.06
C SER A 54 -13.64 15.25 4.59
N PRO A 55 -13.90 14.35 3.63
CA PRO A 55 -13.66 14.58 2.19
C PRO A 55 -14.37 15.81 1.64
N LEU A 56 -15.49 16.15 2.25
CA LEU A 56 -16.33 17.28 1.87
C LEU A 56 -15.94 18.57 2.59
N ARG A 57 -15.01 18.49 3.53
CA ARG A 57 -14.47 19.62 4.27
C ARG A 57 -13.12 20.02 3.70
N ASP A 58 -13.14 21.09 2.93
CA ASP A 58 -11.95 21.66 2.34
C ASP A 58 -11.09 22.34 3.40
N ALA A 59 -9.77 22.15 3.33
CA ALA A 59 -8.80 22.77 4.24
C ALA A 59 -8.82 24.32 4.23
N ARG A 60 -9.42 24.94 3.20
CA ARG A 60 -9.65 26.38 3.08
C ARG A 60 -10.93 26.85 3.79
N GLY A 61 -11.66 25.94 4.44
CA GLY A 61 -12.82 26.25 5.29
C GLY A 61 -14.20 26.12 4.62
N PHE A 62 -14.28 25.47 3.45
CA PHE A 62 -15.56 25.18 2.78
C PHE A 62 -16.07 23.80 3.17
N ASP A 63 -17.39 23.64 3.25
CA ASP A 63 -18.05 22.37 3.55
C ASP A 63 -19.08 22.06 2.46
N LEU A 64 -18.92 20.95 1.75
CA LEU A 64 -19.80 20.49 0.69
C LEU A 64 -20.87 19.57 1.28
N SER A 65 -22.15 19.88 1.08
CA SER A 65 -23.20 18.96 1.54
C SER A 65 -23.10 17.62 0.79
N ARG A 66 -23.17 16.51 1.53
CA ARG A 66 -23.22 15.14 0.97
C ARG A 66 -24.30 14.97 -0.10
N THR A 67 -25.40 15.71 0.00
CA THR A 67 -26.53 15.61 -0.96
C THR A 67 -26.24 16.18 -2.34
N ILE A 68 -25.21 17.04 -2.47
CA ILE A 68 -24.80 17.65 -3.73
C ILE A 68 -23.42 17.18 -4.18
N ALA A 69 -22.72 16.40 -3.35
CA ALA A 69 -21.47 15.78 -3.71
C ALA A 69 -21.70 14.73 -4.81
N ASP A 70 -20.80 14.69 -5.79
CA ASP A 70 -20.80 13.61 -6.76
C ASP A 70 -20.47 12.29 -6.03
N PRO A 71 -21.07 11.14 -6.42
CA PRO A 71 -20.75 9.86 -5.81
C PRO A 71 -19.25 9.52 -5.79
N SER A 72 -18.48 9.99 -6.78
CA SER A 72 -17.01 9.82 -6.82
C SER A 72 -16.25 10.62 -5.77
N GLN A 73 -16.88 11.61 -5.13
CA GLN A 73 -16.31 12.44 -4.07
C GLN A 73 -16.60 11.90 -2.67
N LEU A 74 -17.42 10.86 -2.58
CA LEU A 74 -17.75 10.21 -1.32
C LEU A 74 -16.73 9.09 -1.08
N THR A 75 -16.03 9.15 0.05
CA THR A 75 -15.11 8.08 0.50
C THR A 75 -15.85 7.05 1.35
N ASP A 76 -17.12 6.80 1.04
CA ASP A 76 -17.88 5.76 1.74
C ASP A 76 -17.14 4.44 1.57
N GLU A 77 -16.89 3.75 2.70
CA GLU A 77 -15.96 2.62 2.80
C GLU A 77 -15.99 1.70 1.56
N GLU A 78 -14.87 1.54 0.86
CA GLU A 78 -14.69 0.38 -0.03
C GLU A 78 -14.63 -0.87 0.86
N VAL A 79 -15.81 -1.43 1.10
CA VAL A 79 -16.00 -2.64 1.91
C VAL A 79 -15.12 -3.75 1.34
N GLY A 80 -14.06 -4.11 2.07
CA GLY A 80 -13.33 -5.37 1.88
C GLY A 80 -11.87 -5.26 1.44
N LEU A 81 -11.30 -4.06 1.30
CA LEU A 81 -9.85 -3.95 1.07
C LEU A 81 -9.07 -4.37 2.31
N ALA A 82 -8.25 -5.41 2.15
CA ALA A 82 -7.50 -5.99 3.26
C ALA A 82 -6.39 -5.02 3.73
N ASN A 83 -6.26 -4.84 5.05
CA ASN A 83 -5.28 -3.97 5.67
C ASN A 83 -4.72 -4.62 6.95
N LEU A 84 -3.43 -4.95 6.92
CA LEU A 84 -2.77 -5.75 7.94
C LEU A 84 -1.55 -5.01 8.50
N ILE A 85 -1.45 -4.99 9.83
CA ILE A 85 -0.19 -4.69 10.51
C ILE A 85 0.50 -6.00 10.84
N LEU A 86 1.73 -6.14 10.35
CA LEU A 86 2.54 -7.33 10.45
C LEU A 86 3.37 -7.33 11.74
N THR A 87 3.85 -8.51 12.15
CA THR A 87 4.62 -8.68 13.39
C THR A 87 6.00 -8.01 13.35
N ASN A 88 6.51 -7.68 12.16
CA ASN A 88 7.72 -6.89 11.97
C ASN A 88 7.47 -5.37 11.98
N GLY A 89 6.22 -4.92 12.18
CA GLY A 89 5.82 -3.51 12.16
C GLY A 89 5.51 -2.97 10.77
N ALA A 90 5.64 -3.77 9.71
CA ALA A 90 5.24 -3.37 8.36
C ALA A 90 3.71 -3.31 8.22
N ARG A 91 3.25 -2.58 7.20
CA ARG A 91 1.87 -2.61 6.72
C ARG A 91 1.81 -3.40 5.42
N LEU A 92 0.84 -4.30 5.31
CA LEU A 92 0.51 -4.99 4.06
C LEU A 92 -0.98 -4.78 3.79
N TYR A 93 -1.30 -4.14 2.68
CA TYR A 93 -2.66 -3.72 2.40
C TYR A 93 -2.95 -3.69 0.89
N VAL A 94 -4.22 -3.49 0.54
CA VAL A 94 -4.61 -3.19 -0.84
C VAL A 94 -4.72 -1.69 -0.99
N ASP A 95 -3.89 -1.11 -1.85
CA ASP A 95 -4.06 0.27 -2.32
C ASP A 95 -4.67 0.23 -3.71
N HIS A 96 -5.98 0.48 -3.76
CA HIS A 96 -6.79 0.38 -4.95
C HIS A 96 -6.56 -0.94 -5.74
N ALA A 97 -5.82 -0.90 -6.84
CA ALA A 97 -5.57 -2.04 -7.72
C ALA A 97 -4.39 -2.93 -7.28
N HIS A 98 -3.56 -2.48 -6.34
CA HIS A 98 -2.26 -3.09 -6.06
C HIS A 98 -2.17 -3.64 -4.62
N PRO A 99 -1.51 -4.79 -4.40
CA PRO A 99 -1.06 -5.14 -3.07
C PRO A 99 0.17 -4.29 -2.76
N GLU A 100 0.14 -3.59 -1.64
CA GLU A 100 1.19 -2.69 -1.21
C GLU A 100 1.81 -3.14 0.10
N TYR A 101 3.14 -3.09 0.14
CA TYR A 101 3.93 -3.30 1.35
C TYR A 101 4.64 -2.00 1.74
N SER A 102 4.38 -1.53 2.96
CA SER A 102 5.08 -0.39 3.58
C SER A 102 5.97 -0.91 4.71
N THR A 103 7.27 -0.60 4.67
CA THR A 103 8.24 -1.04 5.69
C THR A 103 7.90 -0.51 7.08
N PRO A 104 8.33 -1.16 8.18
CA PRO A 104 8.39 -0.49 9.48
C PRO A 104 9.32 0.73 9.42
N GLU A 105 9.18 1.64 10.38
CA GLU A 105 10.08 2.78 10.50
C GLU A 105 11.52 2.33 10.76
N CYS A 106 12.41 2.68 9.83
CA CYS A 106 13.83 2.39 9.89
C CYS A 106 14.60 3.64 10.32
N THR A 107 15.80 3.48 10.88
CA THR A 107 16.63 4.64 11.28
C THR A 107 17.82 4.89 10.37
N ASN A 108 18.05 4.01 9.39
CA ASN A 108 19.15 4.10 8.44
C ASN A 108 18.80 3.35 7.13
N PRO A 109 19.49 3.66 6.02
CA PRO A 109 19.17 3.07 4.71
C PRO A 109 19.39 1.56 4.62
N ARG A 110 20.31 1.00 5.40
CA ARG A 110 20.58 -0.46 5.37
C ARG A 110 19.37 -1.23 5.91
N ASP A 111 18.76 -0.73 6.98
CA ASP A 111 17.56 -1.33 7.55
C ASP A 111 16.35 -1.18 6.62
N VAL A 112 16.25 -0.07 5.87
CA VAL A 112 15.24 0.08 4.81
C VAL A 112 15.39 -1.03 3.78
N VAL A 113 16.60 -1.23 3.23
CA VAL A 113 16.85 -2.30 2.25
C VAL A 113 16.53 -3.68 2.82
N LEU A 114 16.87 -3.92 4.10
CA LEU A 114 16.55 -5.18 4.77
C LEU A 114 15.04 -5.44 4.82
N TRP A 115 14.27 -4.43 5.26
CA TRP A 115 12.83 -4.58 5.44
C TRP A 115 12.04 -4.51 4.14
N ASP A 116 12.52 -3.75 3.15
CA ASP A 116 11.99 -3.73 1.80
C ASP A 116 12.19 -5.09 1.11
N LYS A 117 13.37 -5.71 1.28
CA LYS A 117 13.64 -7.07 0.80
C LYS A 117 12.78 -8.12 1.51
N ALA A 118 12.53 -7.95 2.81
CA ALA A 118 11.58 -8.80 3.52
C ALA A 118 10.15 -8.67 2.95
N GLY A 119 9.75 -7.47 2.52
CA GLY A 119 8.49 -7.23 1.81
C GLY A 119 8.32 -8.09 0.57
N GLU A 120 9.35 -8.20 -0.27
CA GLU A 120 9.33 -9.09 -1.44
C GLU A 120 9.04 -10.56 -1.05
N LEU A 121 9.67 -11.05 0.02
CA LEU A 121 9.48 -12.42 0.49
C LEU A 121 8.08 -12.64 1.08
N ILE A 122 7.56 -11.66 1.81
CA ILE A 122 6.22 -11.65 2.41
C ILE A 122 5.16 -11.72 1.31
N VAL A 123 5.26 -10.81 0.34
CA VAL A 123 4.32 -10.70 -0.79
C VAL A 123 4.38 -11.96 -1.67
N ALA A 124 5.58 -12.51 -1.92
CA ALA A 124 5.73 -13.77 -2.62
C ALA A 124 5.17 -14.98 -1.84
N ALA A 125 5.30 -14.99 -0.51
CA ALA A 125 4.71 -16.03 0.34
C ALA A 125 3.18 -15.96 0.33
N ALA A 126 2.62 -14.75 0.36
CA ALA A 126 1.19 -14.51 0.25
C ALA A 126 0.62 -15.03 -1.08
N ALA A 127 1.29 -14.75 -2.21
CA ALA A 127 0.89 -15.30 -3.51
C ALA A 127 0.94 -16.83 -3.57
N ARG A 128 1.98 -17.45 -2.99
CA ARG A 128 2.09 -18.91 -2.90
C ARG A 128 0.99 -19.54 -2.02
N GLY A 129 0.52 -18.83 -1.00
CA GLY A 129 -0.53 -19.31 -0.09
C GLY A 129 -1.91 -19.48 -0.75
N ILE A 130 -2.12 -18.94 -1.95
CA ILE A 130 -3.35 -19.08 -2.74
C ILE A 130 -3.14 -19.83 -4.06
N ASP A 131 -1.93 -20.36 -4.30
CA ASP A 131 -1.66 -21.20 -5.46
C ASP A 131 -2.27 -22.59 -5.26
N MET A 132 -3.43 -22.82 -5.89
CA MET A 132 -4.23 -24.03 -5.73
C MET A 132 -4.39 -24.76 -7.08
N PRO A 133 -4.40 -26.10 -7.08
CA PRO A 133 -4.62 -26.87 -8.31
C PRO A 133 -5.91 -26.45 -9.02
N GLY A 134 -5.80 -26.13 -10.32
CA GLY A 134 -6.93 -25.70 -11.15
C GLY A 134 -7.22 -24.20 -11.13
N GLN A 135 -6.47 -23.41 -10.35
CA GLN A 135 -6.49 -21.94 -10.45
C GLN A 135 -5.33 -21.44 -11.31
N ASN A 136 -5.56 -20.30 -11.94
CA ASN A 136 -4.52 -19.62 -12.70
C ASN A 136 -3.53 -18.92 -11.75
N PRO A 137 -2.21 -19.07 -11.94
CA PRO A 137 -1.23 -18.45 -11.05
C PRO A 137 -1.31 -16.93 -11.06
N ILE A 138 -1.20 -16.34 -9.87
CA ILE A 138 -1.01 -14.90 -9.68
C ILE A 138 0.48 -14.58 -9.72
N VAL A 139 0.86 -13.62 -10.56
CA VAL A 139 2.24 -13.15 -10.70
C VAL A 139 2.32 -11.70 -10.23
N LEU A 140 3.34 -11.42 -9.42
CA LEU A 140 3.61 -10.13 -8.83
C LEU A 140 4.93 -9.57 -9.37
N TYR A 141 4.96 -8.27 -9.62
CA TYR A 141 6.10 -7.55 -10.19
C TYR A 141 6.45 -6.38 -9.27
N LYS A 142 7.73 -6.31 -8.86
CA LYS A 142 8.27 -5.14 -8.18
C LYS A 142 8.87 -4.19 -9.22
N ASN A 143 8.02 -3.38 -9.80
CA ASN A 143 8.30 -2.39 -10.84
C ASN A 143 7.27 -1.25 -10.71
N ASN A 144 7.13 -0.40 -11.73
CA ASN A 144 6.25 0.77 -11.67
C ASN A 144 5.32 0.92 -12.88
N THR A 145 5.28 -0.05 -13.80
CA THR A 145 4.41 0.02 -14.97
C THR A 145 4.06 -1.37 -15.48
N ASP A 146 2.86 -1.51 -16.03
CA ASP A 146 2.43 -2.73 -16.68
C ASP A 146 2.73 -2.78 -18.19
N ASN A 147 3.39 -1.75 -18.74
CA ASN A 147 3.60 -1.54 -20.18
C ASN A 147 2.32 -1.53 -21.03
N LYS A 148 1.16 -1.26 -20.41
CA LYS A 148 -0.16 -1.14 -21.06
C LYS A 148 -0.84 0.21 -20.77
N GLY A 149 -0.13 1.10 -20.07
CA GLY A 149 -0.56 2.47 -19.79
C GLY A 149 -0.73 2.78 -18.30
N ALA A 150 -0.75 1.77 -17.43
CA ALA A 150 -0.79 2.00 -15.98
C ALA A 150 0.62 2.25 -15.42
N SER A 151 0.67 3.10 -14.39
CA SER A 151 1.85 3.35 -13.56
C SER A 151 1.45 3.28 -12.10
N TYR A 152 2.34 2.78 -11.26
CA TYR A 152 2.12 2.57 -9.82
C TYR A 152 3.36 2.91 -8.99
N GLY A 153 3.15 3.18 -7.70
CA GLY A 153 4.09 3.86 -6.83
C GLY A 153 5.19 3.01 -6.23
N THR A 154 6.34 3.66 -6.02
CA THR A 154 7.30 3.25 -4.98
C THR A 154 7.70 4.51 -4.24
N HIS A 155 7.24 4.64 -3.00
CA HIS A 155 7.38 5.86 -2.23
C HIS A 155 8.53 5.75 -1.23
N GLU A 156 9.22 6.87 -1.02
CA GLU A 156 10.22 7.03 0.02
C GLU A 156 9.72 8.04 1.05
N ASN A 157 9.71 7.62 2.31
CA ASN A 157 9.27 8.44 3.42
C ASN A 157 10.46 8.84 4.28
N TYR A 158 10.61 10.14 4.55
CA TYR A 158 11.69 10.68 5.36
C TYR A 158 11.15 11.60 6.45
N LEU A 159 11.49 11.32 7.71
CA LEU A 159 11.16 12.22 8.81
C LEU A 159 11.91 13.55 8.65
N MET A 160 11.16 14.64 8.74
CA MET A 160 11.68 16.02 8.68
C MET A 160 11.21 16.84 9.86
N ALA A 161 12.01 17.84 10.25
CA ALA A 161 11.59 18.81 11.25
C ALA A 161 10.53 19.74 10.64
N ARG A 162 9.42 19.98 11.35
CA ARG A 162 8.34 20.87 10.87
C ARG A 162 8.79 22.31 10.58
N ARG A 163 9.88 22.76 11.22
CA ARG A 163 10.48 24.09 10.99
C ARG A 163 11.20 24.23 9.65
N THR A 164 11.43 23.14 8.92
CA THR A 164 12.06 23.20 7.60
C THR A 164 11.08 23.79 6.60
N PRO A 165 11.38 24.93 5.95
CA PRO A 165 10.49 25.52 4.96
C PRO A 165 10.30 24.60 3.76
N PHE A 166 9.06 24.32 3.37
CA PHE A 166 8.78 23.42 2.24
C PHE A 166 9.36 23.94 0.91
N ALA A 167 9.36 25.26 0.71
CA ALA A 167 9.96 25.90 -0.46
C ALA A 167 11.49 25.72 -0.56
N GLU A 168 12.18 25.32 0.52
CA GLU A 168 13.59 24.94 0.46
C GLU A 168 13.77 23.50 -0.01
N ILE A 169 12.82 22.62 0.29
CA ILE A 169 12.82 21.21 -0.16
C ILE A 169 12.56 21.12 -1.68
N VAL A 170 11.72 22.00 -2.22
CA VAL A 170 11.33 21.99 -3.64
C VAL A 170 12.40 22.58 -4.57
N ARG A 171 13.31 23.43 -4.05
CA ARG A 171 14.17 24.31 -4.87
C ARG A 171 15.25 23.59 -5.70
N HIS A 172 15.38 22.28 -5.58
CA HIS A 172 16.51 21.52 -6.13
C HIS A 172 16.37 21.26 -7.62
#